data_AF-A0A950ZWK3-F1
#
_entry.id   AF-A0A950ZWK3-F1
#
_cell.length_a   1.000
_cell.length_b   1.000
_cell.length_c   1.000
_cell.angle_alpha   90.00
_cell.angle_beta   90.00
_cell.angle_gamma   90.00
#
_symmetry.space_group_name_H-M   'P 1'
#
loop_
_entity.id
_entity.type
_entity.pdbx_description
1 polymer ?
#
loop_
_entity_poly.entity_id
_entity_poly.type
_entity_poly.pdbx_seq_one_letter_code
_entity_poly.pdbx_strand_id
1 'polypeptide(L)'
;MPQFRAIELERSSRKPTGLRHELDAPTRDLAIAVLLERLGVSPETARIDPTRTLVDLGTSLWTIVSVAPTSVNESAGLRRAGAKHRRVP
;
A
#
# COMPACT_ATOMS: atom_id res chain seq x y z
N MET A 1 1.18 11.74 13.08
CA MET A 1 1.75 10.48 12.59
C MET A 1 1.17 10.25 11.21
N PRO A 2 2.00 9.92 10.19
CA PRO A 2 1.49 9.73 8.84
C PRO A 2 0.46 8.61 8.84
N GLN A 3 -0.74 8.93 8.33
CA GLN A 3 -1.86 7.99 8.29
C GLN A 3 -1.86 7.15 7.01
N PHE A 4 -1.08 7.57 6.01
CA PHE A 4 -1.00 6.93 4.71
C PHE A 4 0.45 6.84 4.23
N ARG A 5 0.71 5.87 3.36
CA ARG A 5 1.99 5.68 2.69
C ARG A 5 1.74 5.42 1.22
N ALA A 6 2.44 6.14 0.36
CA ALA A 6 2.54 5.82 -1.05
C ALA A 6 3.74 4.90 -1.29
N ILE A 7 3.52 3.86 -2.11
CA ILE A 7 4.56 2.90 -2.52
C ILE A 7 4.55 2.85 -4.03
N GLU A 8 5.71 3.04 -4.63
CA GLU A 8 5.87 2.91 -6.08
C GLU A 8 5.93 1.43 -6.46
N LEU A 9 5.23 1.09 -7.55
CA LEU A 9 5.16 -0.23 -8.13
C LEU A 9 5.74 -0.23 -9.53
N GLU A 10 6.45 -1.30 -9.88
CA GLU A 10 6.80 -1.59 -11.27
C GLU A 10 5.52 -1.85 -12.09
N ARG A 11 5.38 -1.22 -13.25
CA ARG A 11 4.18 -1.36 -14.09
C ARG A 11 3.93 -2.79 -14.58
N SER A 12 4.99 -3.50 -14.98
CA SER A 12 4.88 -4.84 -15.57
C SER A 12 4.58 -5.90 -14.53
N SER A 13 5.23 -5.83 -13.37
CA SER A 13 5.17 -6.86 -12.33
C SER A 13 4.26 -6.52 -11.15
N ARG A 14 3.87 -5.24 -11.02
CA ARG A 14 3.19 -4.65 -9.84
C ARG A 14 3.93 -4.89 -8.53
N LYS A 15 5.23 -5.19 -8.57
CA LYS A 15 6.06 -5.34 -7.38
C LYS A 15 6.53 -3.96 -6.89
N PRO A 16 6.67 -3.76 -5.57
CA PRO A 16 7.27 -2.55 -5.03
C PRO A 16 8.69 -2.32 -5.56
N THR A 17 8.98 -1.11 -6.03
CA THR A 17 10.35 -0.71 -6.45
C THR A 17 11.26 -0.47 -5.23
N GLY A 18 10.65 -0.26 -4.06
CA GLY A 18 11.33 0.16 -2.82
C GLY A 18 11.19 1.66 -2.55
N LEU A 19 10.76 2.45 -3.54
CA LEU A 19 10.45 3.86 -3.34
C LEU A 19 9.14 4.01 -2.57
N ARG A 20 9.16 4.85 -1.52
CA ARG A 20 8.01 5.09 -0.65
C ARG A 20 8.00 6.52 -0.13
N HIS A 21 6.79 7.06 0.03
CA HIS A 21 6.55 8.35 0.67
C HIS A 21 5.57 8.20 1.81
N GLU A 22 5.93 8.72 2.98
CA GLU A 22 4.99 8.89 4.09
C GLU A 22 4.12 10.11 3.80
N LEU A 23 2.80 9.92 3.89
CA LEU A 23 1.80 10.92 3.57
C LEU A 23 1.04 11.28 4.85
N ASP A 24 1.26 12.49 5.34
CA ASP A 24 0.50 13.04 6.45
C ASP A 24 -0.77 13.71 5.91
N ALA A 25 -1.83 12.92 5.78
CA ALA A 25 -3.12 13.35 5.27
C ALA A 25 -4.25 12.68 6.05
N PRO A 26 -5.35 13.39 6.33
CA PRO A 26 -6.46 12.84 7.12
C PRO A 26 -7.40 11.96 6.29
N THR A 27 -7.33 12.03 4.96
CA THR A 27 -8.15 11.23 4.06
C THR A 27 -7.31 10.68 2.91
N ARG A 28 -7.80 9.62 2.27
CA ARG A 28 -7.17 9.02 1.09
C ARG A 28 -7.07 10.00 -0.07
N ASP A 29 -8.11 10.80 -0.31
CA ASP A 29 -8.11 11.79 -1.40
C ASP A 29 -7.07 12.87 -1.16
N LEU A 30 -6.93 13.33 0.09
CA LEU A 30 -5.87 14.26 0.47
C LEU A 30 -4.49 13.60 0.39
N ALA A 31 -4.36 12.31 0.70
CA ALA A 31 -3.11 11.58 0.53
C ALA A 31 -2.70 11.51 -0.96
N ILE A 32 -3.66 11.32 -1.87
CA ILE A 32 -3.41 11.38 -3.31
C ILE A 32 -2.93 12.78 -3.70
N ALA A 33 -3.61 13.84 -3.25
CA ALA A 33 -3.21 15.21 -3.55
C ALA A 33 -1.78 15.52 -3.06
N VAL A 34 -1.44 15.12 -1.83
CA VAL A 34 -0.09 15.28 -1.26
C VAL A 34 0.96 14.48 -2.05
N LEU A 35 0.62 13.28 -2.51
CA LEU A 35 1.52 12.50 -3.36
C LEU A 35 1.78 13.22 -4.69
N LEU A 36 0.74 13.70 -5.35
CA LEU A 36 0.84 14.41 -6.63
C LEU A 36 1.66 15.70 -6.51
N GLU A 37 1.43 16.48 -5.44
CA GLU A 37 2.22 17.68 -5.13
C GLU A 37 3.70 17.33 -4.95
N ARG A 38 4.01 16.28 -4.19
CA ARG A 38 5.40 15.82 -3.98
C ARG A 38 6.09 15.37 -5.26
N LEU A 39 5.33 14.80 -6.20
CA LEU A 39 5.84 14.37 -7.50
C LEU A 39 5.83 15.51 -8.54
N GLY A 40 5.25 16.67 -8.21
CA GLY A 40 5.11 17.80 -9.14
C GLY A 40 4.17 17.50 -10.31
N VAL A 41 3.21 16.58 -10.13
CA VAL A 41 2.32 16.12 -11.19
C VAL A 41 0.93 16.72 -11.01
N SER A 42 0.35 17.23 -12.10
CA SER A 42 -1.01 17.76 -12.07
C SER A 42 -2.04 16.62 -11.92
N PRO A 43 -3.05 16.75 -11.05
CA PRO A 43 -4.08 15.74 -10.84
C PRO A 43 -4.86 15.38 -12.11
N GLU A 44 -4.98 16.30 -13.07
CA GLU A 44 -5.65 16.05 -14.35
C GLU A 44 -4.92 15.03 -15.24
N THR A 45 -3.62 14.82 -15.00
CA THR A 45 -2.78 13.86 -15.73
C THR A 45 -2.72 12.49 -15.04
N ALA A 46 -3.17 12.42 -13.79
CA ALA A 46 -3.16 11.21 -12.99
C ALA A 46 -4.45 10.41 -13.20
N ARG A 47 -4.33 9.12 -13.53
CA ARG A 47 -5.46 8.21 -13.53
C ARG A 47 -5.54 7.51 -12.18
N ILE A 48 -6.60 7.81 -11.43
CA ILE A 48 -6.85 7.27 -10.10
C ILE A 48 -7.85 6.12 -10.21
N ASP A 49 -7.48 4.94 -9.73
CA ASP A 49 -8.40 3.82 -9.49
C ASP A 49 -8.79 3.81 -8.00
N PRO A 50 -10.01 4.27 -7.66
CA PRO A 50 -10.47 4.36 -6.28
C PRO A 50 -10.71 3.00 -5.63
N THR A 51 -10.98 1.95 -6.42
CA THR A 51 -11.24 0.59 -5.91
C THR A 51 -9.97 -0.04 -5.35
N ARG A 52 -8.82 0.25 -5.96
CA ARG A 52 -7.52 -0.32 -5.58
C ARG A 52 -6.57 0.69 -4.95
N THR A 53 -7.00 1.94 -4.82
CA THR A 53 -6.14 3.06 -4.41
C THR A 53 -4.84 3.10 -5.22
N LEU A 54 -4.96 2.91 -6.54
CA LEU A 54 -3.84 2.99 -7.47
C LEU A 54 -3.84 4.36 -8.15
N VAL A 55 -2.65 4.94 -8.26
CA VAL A 55 -2.41 6.21 -8.96
C VAL A 55 -1.45 5.92 -10.09
N ASP A 56 -1.96 5.99 -11.32
CA ASP A 56 -1.19 5.81 -12.55
C ASP A 56 -0.84 7.19 -13.12
N LEU A 57 0.46 7.48 -13.28
CA LEU A 57 0.98 8.74 -13.78
C LEU A 57 1.56 8.64 -15.20
N GLY A 58 1.21 7.59 -15.95
CA GLY A 58 1.80 7.24 -17.26
C GLY A 58 3.23 6.69 -17.20
N THR A 59 4.12 7.32 -16.43
CA THR A 59 5.53 6.90 -16.24
C THR A 59 5.69 5.98 -15.04
N SER A 60 5.09 6.33 -13.91
CA SER A 60 5.13 5.56 -12.67
C SER A 60 3.75 5.06 -12.26
N LEU A 61 3.71 3.98 -11.47
CA LEU A 61 2.50 3.45 -10.86
C LEU A 61 2.68 3.47 -9.34
N TRP A 62 1.71 4.01 -8.63
CA TRP A 62 1.76 4.13 -7.18
C TRP A 62 0.54 3.50 -6.54
N THR A 63 0.71 2.96 -5.34
CA THR A 63 -0.39 2.52 -4.48
C THR A 63 -0.36 3.30 -3.18
N ILE A 64 -1.51 3.70 -2.67
CA ILE A 64 -1.61 4.35 -1.35
C ILE A 64 -2.26 3.40 -0.37
N VAL A 65 -1.54 3.11 0.71
CA VAL A 65 -1.97 2.23 1.79
C VAL A 65 -2.15 3.04 3.06
N SER A 66 -3.15 2.70 3.88
CA SER A 66 -3.27 3.28 5.22
C SER A 66 -2.21 2.67 6.12
N VAL A 67 -1.48 3.53 6.82
CA VAL A 67 -0.60 3.16 7.91
C VAL A 67 -1.46 3.23 9.17
N ALA A 68 -2.36 2.26 9.33
CA ALA A 68 -3.10 2.16 10.58
C ALA A 68 -2.06 2.11 11.71
N PRO A 69 -2.22 2.89 12.80
CA PRO A 69 -1.42 2.66 13.98
C PRO A 69 -1.65 1.21 14.34
N THR A 70 -0.58 0.43 14.36
CA THR A 70 -0.62 -0.96 14.77
C THR A 70 -1.12 -0.97 16.21
N SER A 71 -2.43 -1.05 16.42
CA SER A 71 -2.94 -1.77 17.58
C SER A 71 -2.39 -3.16 17.38
N VAL A 72 -1.36 -3.46 18.17
CA VAL A 72 -0.75 -4.78 18.29
C VAL A 72 -1.88 -5.77 18.52
N ASN A 73 -2.36 -6.39 17.45
CA ASN A 73 -3.21 -7.55 17.58
C ASN A 73 -2.25 -8.74 17.58
N GLU A 74 -1.84 -9.13 18.79
CA GLU A 74 -1.01 -10.28 19.13
C GLU A 74 -1.59 -11.65 18.69
N SER A 75 -2.58 -11.69 17.80
CA SER A 75 -3.34 -12.91 17.50
C SER A 75 -3.30 -13.30 16.03
N ALA A 76 -2.10 -13.49 15.47
CA ALA A 76 -1.95 -14.12 14.15
C ALA A 76 -0.70 -15.01 14.05
N GLY A 77 -0.37 -15.70 15.15
CA GLY A 77 0.73 -16.65 15.24
C GLY A 77 0.32 -18.10 15.50
N LEU A 78 -0.96 -18.47 15.46
CA LEU A 78 -1.40 -19.87 15.59
C LEU A 78 -1.77 -20.46 14.22
N ARG A 79 -0.81 -20.43 13.28
CA ARG A 79 -0.91 -21.30 12.09
C ARG A 79 -0.64 -22.71 12.56
N ARG A 80 -1.74 -23.44 12.75
CA ARG A 80 -1.83 -24.87 13.06
C ARG A 80 -0.67 -25.63 12.42
N ALA A 81 0.16 -26.19 13.29
CA ALA A 81 1.05 -27.28 12.99
C ALA A 81 0.34 -28.30 12.10
N GLY A 82 1.00 -28.68 11.00
CA GLY A 82 0.57 -29.81 10.19
C GLY A 82 0.51 -31.05 11.07
N ALA A 83 -0.71 -31.49 11.39
CA ALA A 83 -0.96 -32.76 12.03
C ALA A 83 -0.68 -33.89 11.01
N LYS A 84 0.59 -34.30 10.88
CA LYS A 84 0.94 -35.61 10.33
C LYS A 84 0.99 -36.61 11.48
N HIS A 85 -0.19 -37.05 11.94
CA HIS A 85 -0.29 -38.23 12.78
C HIS A 85 -0.03 -39.47 11.90
N ARG A 86 1.22 -39.95 11.90
CA ARG A 86 1.54 -41.34 11.57
C ARG A 86 1.70 -42.08 12.90
N ARG A 87 0.70 -42.87 13.30
CA ARG A 87 0.90 -43.94 14.29
C ARG A 87 0.49 -45.26 13.67
N VAL A 88 1.49 -46.14 13.70
CA VAL A 88 1.49 -47.58 13.40
C VAL A 88 0.68 -48.30 14.49
N PRO A 89 -0.09 -49.32 14.12
CA PRO A 89 0.23 -50.67 14.60
C PRO A 89 0.58 -51.63 13.45
#